data_AF-A0A2N1D792-F1
#
_entry.id   AF-A0A2N1D792-F1
#
_cell.length_a   1.000
_cell.length_b   1.000
_cell.length_c   1.000
_cell.angle_alpha   90.00
_cell.angle_beta   90.00
_cell.angle_gamma   90.00
#
_symmetry.space_group_name_H-M   'P 1'
#
loop_
_entity.id
_entity.type
_entity.pdbx_description
1 polymer ?
#
loop_
_entity_poly.entity_id
_entity_poly.type
_entity_poly.pdbx_seq_one_letter_code
_entity_poly.pdbx_strand_id
1 'polypeptide(L)'
;MGKQLFIRWCGRLGSQKSTRTHLPFIDKRFESLADMPLMGRPRNEIKEGYYSSDYKKYIISYLIQENYIEVLGVLHETMLPERHL
;
A
#
# COMPACT_ATOMS: atom_id res chain seq x y z
N MET A 1 -12.88 -9.04 20.60
CA MET A 1 -13.68 -8.63 19.42
C MET A 1 -12.71 -8.41 18.27
N GLY A 2 -12.27 -9.51 17.64
CA GLY A 2 -11.20 -9.49 16.64
C GLY A 2 -11.74 -9.04 15.29
N LYS A 3 -11.34 -7.86 14.82
CA LYS A 3 -11.68 -7.37 13.49
C LYS A 3 -10.80 -8.12 12.49
N GLN A 4 -11.44 -8.92 11.65
CA GLN A 4 -10.78 -9.66 10.59
C GLN A 4 -10.37 -8.67 9.49
N LEU A 5 -9.08 -8.35 9.45
CA LEU A 5 -8.44 -7.52 8.42
C LEU A 5 -8.46 -8.29 7.09
N PHE A 6 -9.46 -8.04 6.25
CA PHE A 6 -9.50 -8.57 4.88
C PHE A 6 -8.70 -7.67 3.95
N ILE A 7 -7.38 -7.82 3.97
CA ILE A 7 -6.50 -7.26 2.94
C ILE A 7 -6.58 -8.19 1.73
N ARG A 8 -7.25 -7.76 0.65
CA ARG A 8 -7.17 -8.44 -0.63
C ARG A 8 -5.89 -8.01 -1.34
N TRP A 9 -4.88 -8.88 -1.35
CA TRP A 9 -3.61 -8.66 -2.04
C TRP A 9 -3.65 -9.32 -3.42
N CYS A 10 -3.68 -8.53 -4.50
CA CYS A 10 -3.74 -9.05 -5.87
C CYS A 10 -2.53 -8.54 -6.68
N GLY A 11 -1.34 -9.09 -6.41
CA GLY A 11 -0.12 -8.72 -7.13
C GLY A 11 0.92 -9.84 -7.18
N ARG A 12 1.27 -10.28 -8.39
CA ARG A 12 2.37 -11.21 -8.68
C ARG A 12 3.68 -10.45 -8.41
N LEU A 13 4.49 -10.89 -7.44
CA LEU A 13 5.84 -10.34 -7.23
C LEU A 13 6.64 -10.54 -8.52
N GLY A 14 6.96 -9.44 -9.21
CA GLY A 14 7.99 -9.43 -10.23
C GLY A 14 9.29 -9.92 -9.60
N SER A 15 9.81 -11.02 -10.13
CA SER A 15 10.98 -11.71 -9.61
C SER A 15 12.20 -10.79 -9.60
N GLN A 16 12.68 -10.45 -8.41
CA GLN A 16 14.11 -10.34 -8.09
C GLN A 16 14.27 -10.32 -6.57
N LYS A 17 14.61 -11.50 -6.03
CA LYS A 17 15.04 -11.79 -4.64
C LYS A 17 14.47 -10.85 -3.57
N SER A 18 13.17 -10.92 -3.34
CA SER A 18 12.59 -10.39 -2.11
C SER A 18 13.09 -11.29 -0.97
N THR A 19 14.06 -10.77 -0.22
CA THR A 19 14.36 -11.28 1.12
C THR A 19 13.04 -11.41 1.84
N ARG A 20 12.72 -12.62 2.29
CA ARG A 20 11.54 -13.01 3.08
C ARG A 20 11.47 -12.32 4.46
N THR A 21 11.93 -11.08 4.55
CA THR A 21 11.73 -10.24 5.71
C THR A 21 10.32 -9.69 5.58
N HIS A 22 9.35 -10.38 6.18
CA HIS A 22 8.05 -9.77 6.48
C HIS A 22 8.35 -8.49 7.27
N LEU A 23 8.05 -7.32 6.70
CA LEU A 23 8.42 -6.04 7.29
C LEU A 23 7.35 -5.67 8.31
N PRO A 24 7.57 -5.87 9.63
CA PRO A 24 6.49 -5.72 10.62
C PRO A 24 5.97 -4.27 10.72
N PHE A 25 6.74 -3.34 10.16
CA PHE A 25 6.36 -1.93 10.07
C PHE A 25 5.33 -1.65 8.97
N ILE A 26 5.28 -2.47 7.91
CA ILE A 26 4.27 -2.35 6.86
C ILE A 26 2.91 -2.80 7.40
N ASP A 27 2.88 -3.85 8.22
CA ASP A 27 1.65 -4.35 8.84
C ASP A 27 0.98 -3.27 9.70
N LYS A 28 1.76 -2.60 10.57
CA LYS A 28 1.26 -1.47 11.36
C LYS A 28 0.71 -0.34 10.49
N ARG A 29 1.31 -0.11 9.31
CA ARG A 29 0.80 0.89 8.38
C ARG A 29 -0.49 0.43 7.73
N PHE A 30 -0.63 -0.84 7.37
CA PHE A 30 -1.89 -1.39 6.88
C PHE A 30 -3.01 -1.31 7.92
N GLU A 31 -2.73 -1.64 9.18
CA GLU A 31 -3.69 -1.46 10.29
C GLU A 31 -4.13 -0.01 10.40
N SER A 32 -3.18 0.93 10.42
CA SER A 32 -3.49 2.35 10.47
C SER A 32 -4.32 2.81 9.26
N LEU A 33 -4.07 2.24 8.06
CA LEU A 33 -4.83 2.54 6.84
C LEU A 33 -6.22 1.90 6.85
N ALA A 34 -6.40 0.75 7.48
CA ALA A 34 -7.71 0.14 7.67
C ALA A 34 -8.56 0.96 8.64
N ASP A 35 -7.94 1.52 9.69
CA ASP A 35 -8.63 2.35 10.69
C ASP A 35 -8.92 3.78 10.18
N MET A 36 -7.99 4.38 9.42
CA MET A 36 -8.14 5.73 8.86
C MET A 36 -7.73 5.78 7.38
N PRO A 37 -8.55 5.24 6.46
CA PRO A 37 -8.20 5.14 5.04
C PRO A 37 -7.94 6.48 4.36
N LEU A 38 -8.55 7.57 4.84
CA LEU A 38 -8.40 8.92 4.28
C LEU A 38 -7.10 9.62 4.70
N MET A 39 -6.25 8.99 5.52
CA MET A 39 -4.95 9.60 5.88
C MET A 39 -3.90 9.53 4.76
N GLY A 40 -4.15 8.72 3.73
CA GLY A 40 -3.32 8.71 2.53
C GLY A 40 -3.61 9.91 1.64
N ARG A 41 -2.71 10.16 0.69
CA ARG A 41 -2.87 11.19 -0.31
C ARG A 41 -3.81 10.69 -1.41
N PRO A 42 -4.88 11.42 -1.78
CA PRO A 42 -5.65 11.10 -2.98
C PRO A 42 -4.78 11.27 -4.22
N ARG A 43 -4.90 10.34 -5.16
CA ARG A 43 -4.14 10.28 -6.42
C ARG A 43 -5.06 10.49 -7.61
N ASN A 44 -5.86 11.55 -7.55
CA ASN A 44 -6.82 11.91 -8.60
C ASN A 44 -6.14 12.21 -9.94
N GLU A 45 -4.84 12.58 -9.92
CA GLU A 45 -4.01 12.72 -11.11
C GLU A 45 -3.79 11.39 -11.86
N ILE A 46 -3.90 10.25 -11.16
CA ILE A 46 -3.83 8.91 -11.76
C ILE A 46 -5.24 8.45 -12.13
N LYS A 47 -6.15 8.45 -11.15
CA LYS A 47 -7.57 8.10 -11.30
C LYS A 47 -8.34 8.46 -10.03
N GLU A 48 -9.58 8.92 -10.17
CA GLU A 48 -10.44 9.20 -9.03
C GLU A 48 -10.62 7.96 -8.13
N GLY A 49 -10.62 8.19 -6.81
CA GLY A 49 -10.74 7.14 -5.79
C GLY A 49 -9.44 6.39 -5.49
N TYR A 50 -8.34 6.70 -6.19
CA TYR A 50 -7.02 6.14 -5.87
C TYR A 50 -6.38 6.89 -4.72
N TYR A 51 -5.67 6.15 -3.86
CA TYR A 51 -4.91 6.70 -2.75
C TYR A 51 -3.51 6.12 -2.71
N SER A 52 -2.58 6.90 -2.16
CA SER A 52 -1.24 6.42 -1.82
C SER A 52 -0.87 6.79 -0.40
N SER A 53 -0.14 5.92 0.28
CA SER A 53 0.45 6.20 1.58
C SER A 53 1.94 6.01 1.53
N ASP A 54 2.70 7.08 1.78
CA ASP A 54 4.14 6.99 1.95
C ASP A 54 4.45 6.46 3.36
N TYR A 55 5.32 5.47 3.43
CA TYR A 55 5.80 4.89 4.68
C TYR A 55 7.26 4.49 4.57
N LYS A 56 8.13 5.27 5.21
CA LYS A 56 9.59 5.16 5.07
C LYS A 56 9.98 5.20 3.58
N LYS A 57 10.54 4.11 3.07
CA LYS A 57 10.98 3.96 1.68
C LYS A 57 9.94 3.25 0.81
N TYR A 58 8.70 3.14 1.26
CA TYR A 58 7.64 2.42 0.56
C TYR A 58 6.48 3.34 0.25
N ILE A 59 5.87 3.15 -0.92
CA ILE A 59 4.63 3.76 -1.33
C ILE A 59 3.59 2.65 -1.44
N ILE A 60 2.52 2.75 -0.65
CA ILE A 60 1.40 1.82 -0.66
C ILE A 60 0.29 2.44 -1.50
N SER A 61 -0.06 1.83 -2.62
CA SER A 61 -1.20 2.24 -3.45
C SER A 61 -2.42 1.42 -3.09
N TYR A 62 -3.56 2.08 -2.86
CA TYR A 62 -4.79 1.40 -2.43
C TYR A 62 -6.06 2.13 -2.86
N LEU A 63 -7.18 1.42 -2.80
CA LEU A 63 -8.53 1.96 -2.95
C LEU A 63 -9.27 1.88 -1.61
N ILE A 64 -10.18 2.82 -1.39
CA ILE A 64 -11.13 2.77 -0.28
C ILE A 64 -12.40 2.12 -0.81
N GLN A 65 -12.79 1.00 -0.20
CA GLN A 65 -14.07 0.33 -0.43
C GLN A 65 -14.97 0.56 0.78
N GLU A 66 -16.25 0.16 0.69
CA GLU A 66 -17.23 0.42 1.74
C GLU A 66 -16.80 -0.10 3.13
N ASN A 67 -16.15 -1.27 3.19
CA ASN A 67 -15.82 -1.94 4.46
C ASN A 67 -14.33 -2.30 4.62
N TYR A 68 -13.49 -1.99 3.62
CA TYR A 68 -12.08 -2.37 3.62
C TYR A 68 -11.26 -1.46 2.70
N ILE A 69 -9.94 -1.56 2.80
CA ILE A 69 -9.03 -1.02 1.79
C ILE A 69 -8.55 -2.13 0.87
N GLU A 70 -8.51 -1.86 -0.43
CA GLU A 70 -7.92 -2.76 -1.41
C GLU A 70 -6.50 -2.31 -1.74
N VAL A 71 -5.49 -3.04 -1.27
CA VAL A 71 -4.09 -2.71 -1.56
C VAL A 71 -3.74 -3.17 -2.97
N LEU A 72 -3.50 -2.21 -3.85
CA LEU A 72 -3.14 -2.45 -5.25
C LEU A 72 -1.66 -2.82 -5.39
N GLY A 73 -0.79 -2.27 -4.53
CA GLY A 73 0.64 -2.57 -4.56
C GLY A 73 1.45 -1.82 -3.51
N VAL A 74 2.66 -2.31 -3.26
CA VAL A 74 3.66 -1.68 -2.40
C VAL A 74 4.95 -1.54 -3.19
N LEU A 75 5.35 -0.30 -3.47
CA LEU A 75 6.56 0.01 -4.23
C LEU A 75 7.63 0.51 -3.28
N HIS A 76 8.86 0.00 -3.39
CA HIS A 76 10.02 0.63 -2.77
C HIS A 76 10.41 1.87 -3.57
N GLU A 77 10.83 2.95 -2.90
CA GLU A 77 11.10 4.27 -3.49
C GLU A 77 12.15 4.23 -4.60
N THR A 78 13.06 3.25 -4.57
CA THR A 78 14.11 3.06 -5.59
C THR A 78 13.57 2.46 -6.89
N MET A 79 12.34 1.94 -6.89
CA MET A 79 11.64 1.45 -8.08
C MET A 79 10.78 2.54 -8.74
N LEU A 80 10.76 3.75 -8.18
CA LEU A 80 10.09 4.87 -8.83
C LEU A 80 10.95 5.39 -9.99
N PRO A 81 10.39 5.50 -11.21
CA PRO A 81 11.15 5.93 -12.39
C PRO A 81 11.78 7.32 -12.23
N GLU A 82 11.22 8.18 -11.38
CA GLU A 82 11.73 9.53 -11.08
C GLU A 82 13.11 9.54 -10.41
N ARG A 83 13.58 8.41 -9.84
CA ARG A 83 14.89 8.32 -9.16
C ARG A 83 15.96 7.59 -9.99
N HIS A 84 15.67 7.30 -11.26
CA HIS A 84 16.58 6.66 -12.23
C HIS A 84 16.85 7.56 -13.45
N LEU A 85 16.83 8.88 -13.24
CA LEU A 85 17.32 9.87 -14.21
C LEU A 85 18.73 10.33 -13.81
#